data_AF-A0A965AKN0-F1
#
_entry.id   AF-A0A965AKN0-F1
#
_cell.length_a   1.000
_cell.length_b   1.000
_cell.length_c   1.000
_cell.angle_alpha   90.00
_cell.angle_beta   90.00
_cell.angle_gamma   90.00
#
_symmetry.space_group_name_H-M   'P 1'
#
loop_
_entity.id
_entity.type
_entity.pdbx_description
1 polymer ?
#
loop_
_entity_poly.entity_id
_entity_poly.type
_entity_poly.pdbx_seq_one_letter_code
_entity_poly.pdbx_strand_id
1 'polypeptide(L)' 'MINLLALLVERSRPLTLKQIRRELGNQYSDQDEAARAAFERDKSELRKMGIPIEMVTLGGDQAGEGGYTVDRRSFL' A
#
# COMPACT_ATOMS: atom_id res chain seq x y z
N MET A 1 -2.45 4.84 -8.72
CA MET A 1 -0.99 4.62 -8.64
C MET A 1 -0.20 5.75 -7.92
N ILE A 2 -0.04 6.97 -8.47
CA ILE A 2 0.82 8.02 -7.85
C ILE A 2 0.44 8.30 -6.38
N ASN A 3 -0.85 8.36 -6.08
CA ASN A 3 -1.34 8.60 -4.72
C ASN A 3 -0.96 7.48 -3.74
N LEU A 4 -0.88 6.22 -4.20
CA LEU A 4 -0.46 5.11 -3.34
C LEU A 4 1.01 5.27 -2.95
N LEU A 5 1.86 5.59 -3.93
CA LEU A 5 3.26 5.86 -3.65
C LEU A 5 3.43 7.02 -2.68
N ALA A 6 2.79 8.15 -2.96
CA ALA A 6 2.85 9.34 -2.12
C ALA A 6 2.46 9.03 -0.66
N LEU A 7 1.37 8.30 -0.47
CA LEU A 7 0.91 7.86 0.85
C LEU A 7 1.94 6.97 1.56
N LEU A 8 2.44 5.93 0.90
CA LEU A 8 3.38 4.98 1.51
C LEU A 8 4.73 5.63 1.82
N VAL A 9 5.14 6.60 1.01
CA VAL A 9 6.36 7.38 1.17
C VAL A 9 6.23 8.38 2.32
N GLU A 10 5.06 8.99 2.52
CA GLU A 10 4.79 9.92 3.63
C GLU A 10 4.70 9.20 4.99
N ARG A 11 4.22 7.96 4.99
CA ARG A 11 3.94 7.21 6.23
C ARG A 11 5.18 6.45 6.70
N SER A 12 5.52 6.64 7.97
CA SER A 12 6.67 5.99 8.62
C SER A 12 6.37 4.57 9.13
N ARG A 13 5.13 4.10 9.03
CA ARG A 13 4.69 2.77 9.45
C ARG A 13 3.97 2.07 8.29
N PRO A 14 4.11 0.74 8.15
CA PRO A 14 3.38 0.00 7.13
C PRO A 14 1.86 0.13 7.33
N LEU A 15 1.13 0.26 6.24
CA LEU A 15 -0.33 0.39 6.25
C LEU A 15 -1.00 -0.84 5.69
N THR A 16 -2.09 -1.28 6.30
CA THR A 16 -2.93 -2.35 5.76
C THR A 16 -3.75 -1.83 4.57
N LEU A 17 -4.24 -2.74 3.71
CA LEU A 17 -5.11 -2.34 2.60
C LEU A 17 -6.34 -1.55 3.08
N LYS A 18 -6.91 -1.93 4.24
CA LYS A 18 -8.05 -1.21 4.85
C LYS A 18 -7.67 0.22 5.24
N GLN A 19 -6.48 0.45 5.80
CA GLN A 19 -5.98 1.79 6.12
C GLN A 19 -5.75 2.61 4.86
N ILE A 20 -5.09 2.02 3.85
CA ILE A 20 -4.82 2.66 2.56
C ILE A 20 -6.12 3.11 1.88
N ARG A 21 -7.16 2.28 1.89
CA ARG A 21 -8.49 2.63 1.33
C ARG A 21 -9.11 3.84 2.03
N ARG A 22 -9.02 3.89 3.36
CA ARG A 22 -9.54 5.03 4.13
C ARG A 22 -8.80 6.33 3.81
N GLU A 23 -7.47 6.26 3.67
CA GLU A 23 -6.63 7.43 3.38
C GLU A 23 -6.79 7.94 1.94
N LEU A 24 -6.95 7.03 0.96
CA LEU A 24 -7.13 7.41 -0.45
C LEU A 24 -8.59 7.61 -0.86
N GLY A 25 -9.54 7.46 0.07
CA GLY A 25 -10.98 7.64 -0.16
C GLY A 25 -11.49 6.88 -1.38
N ASN A 26 -12.15 7.60 -2.29
CA ASN A 26 -12.86 7.05 -3.46
C ASN A 26 -11.96 6.43 -4.54
N GLN A 27 -10.63 6.43 -4.37
CA GLN A 27 -9.71 5.80 -5.33
C GLN A 27 -9.83 4.28 -5.35
N TYR A 28 -10.21 3.68 -4.22
CA TYR A 28 -10.47 2.25 -4.11
C TYR A 28 -11.95 2.01 -3.85
N SER A 29 -12.47 0.90 -4.40
CA SER A 29 -13.85 0.50 -4.17
C SER A 29 -14.12 0.23 -2.69
N ASP A 30 -15.37 0.39 -2.26
CA ASP A 30 -15.86 -0.08 -0.98
C ASP A 30 -16.00 -1.61 -0.92
N GLN A 31 -16.01 -2.27 -2.07
CA GLN A 31 -16.01 -3.72 -2.18
C GLN A 31 -14.58 -4.28 -2.07
N ASP A 32 -14.38 -5.22 -1.15
CA ASP A 32 -13.05 -5.73 -0.78
C ASP A 32 -12.30 -6.36 -1.97
N GLU A 33 -12.96 -7.18 -2.77
CA GLU A 33 -12.34 -7.83 -3.93
C GLU A 33 -11.91 -6.83 -5.00
N ALA A 34 -12.79 -5.87 -5.31
CA ALA A 34 -12.50 -4.82 -6.29
C ALA A 34 -11.37 -3.89 -5.82
N ALA A 35 -11.36 -3.54 -4.53
CA ALA A 35 -10.29 -2.77 -3.92
C ALA A 35 -8.96 -3.51 -3.97
N ARG A 36 -8.95 -4.81 -3.67
CA ARG A 36 -7.75 -5.65 -3.73
C ARG A 36 -7.21 -5.77 -5.15
N ALA A 37 -8.08 -5.98 -6.14
CA ALA A 37 -7.68 -6.03 -7.54
C ALA A 37 -7.10 -4.68 -8.03
N ALA A 38 -7.72 -3.55 -7.65
CA ALA A 38 -7.20 -2.22 -7.96
C ALA A 38 -5.85 -1.96 -7.29
N PHE A 39 -5.69 -2.35 -6.02
CA PHE A 39 -4.45 -2.22 -5.28
C PHE A 39 -3.31 -3.06 -5.87
N GLU A 40 -3.56 -4.31 -6.26
CA GLU A 40 -2.54 -5.16 -6.91
C GLU A 40 -2.13 -4.62 -8.29
N ARG A 41 -3.05 -3.99 -9.04
CA ARG A 41 -2.70 -3.25 -10.26
C ARG A 41 -1.77 -2.08 -9.96
N ASP A 42 -2.13 -1.23 -9.00
CA ASP A 42 -1.27 -0.09 -8.58
C ASP A 42 0.12 -0.56 -8.12
N LYS A 43 0.20 -1.68 -7.39
CA LYS A 43 1.48 -2.28 -7.01
C LYS A 43 2.29 -2.76 -8.21
N SER A 44 1.64 -3.42 -9.16
CA SER A 44 2.29 -3.91 -10.38
C SER A 44 2.90 -2.75 -11.18
N GLU A 45 2.17 -1.65 -11.33
CA GLU A 45 2.66 -0.47 -12.04
C GLU A 45 3.85 0.18 -11.31
N LEU A 46 3.80 0.31 -9.98
CA LEU A 46 4.94 0.84 -9.20
C LEU A 46 6.19 -0.04 -9.33
N ARG A 47 6.03 -1.37 -9.33
CA ARG A 47 7.14 -2.31 -9.57
C ARG A 47 7.75 -2.18 -10.96
N LYS A 48 6.93 -1.96 -12.00
CA LYS A 48 7.43 -1.70 -13.37
C LYS A 48 8.28 -0.44 -13.44
N MET A 49 8.04 0.54 -12.56
CA MET A 49 8.82 1.77 -12.44
C MET A 49 10.07 1.62 -11.57
N GLY A 50 10.38 0.41 -11.08
CA GLY A 50 11.52 0.16 -10.21
C GLY A 50 11.28 0.55 -8.75
N ILE A 51 10.02 0.76 -8.34
CA ILE A 51 9.67 1.15 -6.97
C ILE A 51 9.16 -0.09 -6.22
N PRO A 52 9.97 -0.70 -5.32
CA PRO A 52 9.56 -1.88 -4.61
C PRO A 52 8.53 -1.54 -3.53
N ILE A 53 7.42 -2.28 -3.54
CA ILE A 53 6.45 -2.30 -2.43
C ILE A 53 6.61 -3.61 -1.70
N GLU A 54 6.96 -3.47 -0.42
CA GLU A 54 7.15 -4.57 0.51
C GLU A 54 5.86 -4.85 1.28
N MET A 55 5.68 -6.13 1.61
CA MET A 55 4.60 -6.58 2.48
C MET A 55 5.24 -7.18 3.72
N VAL A 56 4.85 -6.66 4.88
CA VAL A 56 5.34 -7.12 6.19
C VAL A 56 4.18 -7.60 7.03
N THR A 57 4.41 -8.62 7.85
CA THR A 57 3.45 -9.04 8.86
C THR A 57 3.52 -8.09 10.04
N LEU A 58 2.40 -7.48 10.38
CA LEU A 58 2.29 -6.57 11.52
C LEU A 58 2.24 -7.35 12.85
N GLY A 59 2.70 -6.70 13.91
CA GLY A 59 2.62 -7.17 15.30
C GLY A 59 1.73 -6.28 16.17
N GLY A 60 1.69 -6.56 17.48
CA GLY A 60 0.90 -5.77 18.44
C GLY A 60 -0.60 -5.85 18.18
N ASP A 61 -1.29 -4.70 18.20
CA ASP A 61 -2.75 -4.61 18.03
C ASP A 61 -3.24 -5.04 16.63
N GLN A 62 -2.34 -5.16 15.65
CA GLN A 62 -2.63 -5.61 14.29
C GLN A 62 -1.92 -6.93 13.97
N ALA A 63 -1.62 -7.74 14.99
CA ALA A 63 -0.85 -8.98 14.85
C ALA A 63 -1.44 -9.89 13.76
N GLY A 64 -0.58 -10.29 12.82
CA GLY A 64 -0.94 -11.20 11.72
C GLY A 64 -1.52 -10.52 10.48
N GLU A 65 -1.83 -9.22 10.54
CA GLU A 65 -2.26 -8.48 9.34
C GLU A 65 -1.07 -8.15 8.43
N GLY A 66 -1.33 -8.08 7.12
CA GLY A 66 -0.37 -7.61 6.14
C GLY A 66 -0.35 -6.09 6.06
N GLY A 67 0.81 -5.50 6.34
CA GLY A 67 1.10 -4.08 6.12
C GLY A 67 1.96 -3.88 4.88
N TYR A 68 1.77 -2.76 4.19
CA TYR A 68 2.51 -2.39 2.99
C TYR A 68 3.33 -1.13 3.23
N THR A 69 4.56 -1.13 2.71
CA THR A 69 5.49 0.00 2.83
C THR A 69 6.37 0.11 1.59
N VAL A 70 6.99 1.28 1.45
CA VAL A 70 7.96 1.61 0.40
C VAL A 70 9.15 2.24 1.10
N ASP A 71 10.33 1.63 0.99
CA ASP A 71 11.55 2.25 1.50
C ASP A 71 12.02 3.33 0.52
N ARG A 72 12.00 4.59 0.95
CA ARG A 72 12.48 5.75 0.18
C ARG A 72 13.92 5.58 -0.30
N ARG A 73 14.75 4.81 0.43
CA ARG A 73 16.15 4.56 0.06
C ARG A 73 16.30 3.60 -1.11
N SER A 74 15.24 2.91 -1.52
CA SER A 74 15.31 1.88 -2.55
C SER A 74 15.21 2.43 -3.99
N PHE A 75 14.87 3.71 -4.18
CA PHE A 75 14.65 4.30 -5.51
C PHE A 75 15.06 5.77 -5.63
N LEU A 76 15.82 6.30 -4.67
CA LEU A 76 16.51 7.60 -4.71
C LEU A 76 18.02 7.36 -4.78
#